data_AF-A0A0A9DZW0-F1
#
_entry.id   AF-A0A0A9DZW0-F1
#
_cell.length_a   1.000
_cell.length_b   1.000
_cell.length_c   1.000
_cell.angle_alpha   90.00
_cell.angle_beta   90.00
_cell.angle_gamma   90.00
#
_symmetry.space_group_name_H-M   'P 1'
#
loop_
_entity.id
_entity.type
_entity.pdbx_description
1 polymer ?
#
loop_
_entity_poly.entity_id
_entity_poly.type
_entity_poly.pdbx_seq_one_letter_code
_entity_poly.pdbx_strand_id
1 'polypeptide(L)'
;MSPGRINDSPIQTFTGHTNTKNFVGLSISDGYIATGSETNEVFVYHKEFPMPVLAYKFSVTDPISGQEIDDQSQFISCVCWRGQSSTLLSANSSGNIKILEMD
;
A
#
# COMPACT_ATOMS: atom_id res chain seq x y z
N MET A 1 -3.59 -9.50 -28.13
CA MET A 1 -4.24 -9.23 -26.83
C MET A 1 -5.25 -10.34 -26.61
N SER A 2 -5.13 -11.12 -25.54
CA SER A 2 -6.18 -12.09 -25.18
C SER A 2 -7.46 -11.32 -24.86
N PRO A 3 -8.64 -11.74 -25.33
CA PRO A 3 -9.88 -11.10 -24.96
C PRO A 3 -10.03 -11.14 -23.43
N GLY A 4 -10.48 -10.02 -22.85
CA GLY A 4 -10.81 -9.98 -21.43
C GLY A 4 -11.89 -11.03 -21.14
N ARG A 5 -11.58 -11.98 -20.26
CA ARG A 5 -12.53 -13.01 -19.82
C ARG A 5 -13.12 -12.57 -18.48
N ILE A 6 -14.44 -12.58 -18.38
CA ILE A 6 -15.14 -12.45 -17.10
C ILE A 6 -14.93 -13.76 -16.34
N ASN A 7 -14.50 -13.66 -15.09
CA ASN A 7 -14.42 -14.82 -14.21
C ASN A 7 -15.74 -14.93 -13.44
N ASP A 8 -16.39 -16.09 -13.52
CA ASP A 8 -17.70 -16.33 -12.89
C ASP A 8 -17.59 -16.56 -11.37
N SER A 9 -16.38 -16.65 -10.83
CA SER A 9 -16.11 -16.81 -9.40
C SER A 9 -14.92 -15.95 -8.95
N PRO A 10 -14.86 -15.54 -7.67
CA PRO A 10 -13.67 -14.92 -7.10
C PRO A 10 -12.44 -15.81 -7.30
N ILE A 11 -11.31 -15.22 -7.69
CA ILE A 11 -10.05 -15.97 -7.89
C ILE A 11 -9.30 -16.10 -6.56
N GLN A 12 -9.13 -14.99 -5.84
CA GLN A 12 -8.29 -14.94 -4.65
C GLN A 12 -8.72 -13.79 -3.74
N THR A 13 -8.57 -13.99 -2.44
CA THR A 13 -8.72 -12.96 -1.41
C THR A 13 -7.36 -12.69 -0.79
N PHE A 14 -7.00 -11.42 -0.65
CA PHE A 14 -5.76 -10.97 -0.03
C PHE A 14 -6.08 -10.37 1.33
N THR A 15 -5.34 -10.78 2.36
CA THR A 15 -5.59 -10.37 3.76
C THR A 15 -4.28 -9.96 4.43
N GLY A 16 -4.34 -9.08 5.43
CA GLY A 16 -3.17 -8.69 6.23
C GLY A 16 -3.15 -7.21 6.59
N HIS A 17 -3.63 -6.35 5.68
CA HIS A 17 -3.85 -4.94 5.96
C HIS A 17 -5.18 -4.70 6.70
N THR A 18 -5.29 -3.55 7.38
CA THR A 18 -6.52 -3.11 8.04
C THR A 18 -7.20 -2.05 7.19
N ASN A 19 -8.42 -2.31 6.73
CA ASN A 19 -9.25 -1.31 6.09
C ASN A 19 -10.73 -1.56 6.39
N THR A 20 -11.27 -0.78 7.33
CA THR A 20 -12.63 -0.95 7.87
C THR A 20 -13.53 0.27 7.69
N LYS A 21 -12.94 1.43 7.36
CA LYS A 21 -13.62 2.73 7.36
C LYS A 21 -13.20 3.65 6.21
N ASN A 22 -11.90 3.81 5.97
CA ASN A 22 -11.36 4.87 5.12
C ASN A 22 -11.10 4.41 3.67
N PHE A 23 -10.91 5.35 2.74
CA PHE A 23 -10.27 5.04 1.45
C PHE A 23 -8.76 5.00 1.65
N VAL A 24 -8.14 3.84 1.46
CA VAL A 24 -6.69 3.65 1.70
C VAL A 24 -5.81 3.60 0.45
N GLY A 25 -6.44 3.68 -0.74
CA GLY A 25 -5.76 3.59 -2.02
C GLY A 25 -5.42 2.16 -2.44
N LEU A 26 -5.44 1.92 -3.75
CA LEU A 26 -5.13 0.64 -4.38
C LEU A 26 -4.41 0.91 -5.71
N SER A 27 -3.28 0.23 -5.95
CA SER A 27 -2.53 0.33 -7.21
C SER A 27 -1.96 -1.03 -7.60
N ILE A 28 -1.94 -1.34 -8.89
CA ILE A 28 -1.48 -2.64 -9.40
C ILE A 28 -0.45 -2.41 -10.50
N SER A 29 0.67 -3.12 -10.45
CA SER A 29 1.71 -3.10 -11.48
C SER A 29 2.44 -4.44 -11.52
N ASP A 30 2.61 -5.00 -12.72
CA ASP A 30 3.38 -6.23 -12.97
C ASP A 30 3.10 -7.41 -12.01
N GLY A 31 1.82 -7.66 -11.71
CA GLY A 31 1.40 -8.73 -10.79
C GLY A 31 1.53 -8.40 -9.30
N TYR A 32 2.05 -7.23 -8.95
CA TYR A 32 2.03 -6.69 -7.60
C TYR A 32 0.81 -5.82 -7.34
N ILE A 33 0.27 -5.91 -6.14
CA ILE A 33 -0.88 -5.15 -5.64
C ILE A 33 -0.41 -4.36 -4.44
N ALA A 34 -0.47 -3.03 -4.49
CA ALA A 34 -0.20 -2.15 -3.37
C ALA A 34 -1.52 -1.61 -2.81
N THR A 35 -1.63 -1.57 -1.49
CA THR A 35 -2.74 -0.94 -0.76
C THR A 35 -2.20 -0.16 0.43
N GLY A 36 -2.91 0.88 0.84
CA GLY A 36 -2.74 1.46 2.16
C GLY A 36 -3.43 0.66 3.26
N SER A 37 -3.24 1.10 4.51
CA SER A 37 -3.86 0.55 5.71
C SER A 37 -4.20 1.66 6.72
N GLU A 38 -5.20 1.40 7.53
CA GLU A 38 -5.60 2.19 8.71
C GLU A 38 -4.59 2.10 9.86
N THR A 39 -3.56 1.28 9.71
CA THR A 39 -2.40 1.21 10.62
C THR A 39 -1.25 2.15 10.21
N ASN A 40 -1.49 3.08 9.28
CA ASN A 40 -0.48 3.95 8.68
C ASN A 40 0.64 3.17 7.95
N GLU A 41 0.30 2.00 7.40
CA GLU A 41 1.21 1.11 6.69
C GLU A 41 0.80 0.95 5.22
N VAL A 42 1.79 0.87 4.35
CA VAL A 42 1.63 0.43 2.96
C VAL A 42 1.88 -1.07 2.92
N PHE A 43 0.97 -1.83 2.31
CA PHE A 43 1.14 -3.28 2.09
C PHE A 43 1.27 -3.57 0.61
N VAL A 44 2.21 -4.44 0.25
CA VAL A 44 2.35 -4.98 -1.10
C VAL A 44 2.12 -6.48 -1.07
N TYR A 45 1.37 -6.98 -2.05
CA TYR A 45 1.11 -8.39 -2.30
C TYR A 45 1.62 -8.73 -3.70
N HIS A 46 2.07 -9.96 -3.89
CA HIS A 46 2.20 -10.54 -5.23
C HIS A 46 0.93 -11.34 -5.52
N LYS A 47 0.41 -11.30 -6.76
CA LYS A 47 -0.87 -11.93 -7.13
C LYS A 47 -0.97 -13.43 -6.78
N GLU A 48 0.16 -14.12 -6.63
CA GLU A 48 0.22 -15.55 -6.30
C GLU A 48 0.24 -15.84 -4.80
N PHE A 49 0.44 -14.83 -3.95
CA PHE A 49 0.56 -14.97 -2.50
C PHE A 49 -0.56 -14.18 -1.80
N PRO A 50 -1.51 -14.84 -1.09
CA PRO A 50 -2.64 -14.16 -0.43
C PRO A 50 -2.27 -13.41 0.87
N MET A 51 -0.99 -13.44 1.25
CA MET A 51 -0.39 -12.69 2.35
C MET A 51 0.53 -11.57 1.81
N PRO A 52 0.77 -10.49 2.57
CA PRO A 52 1.67 -9.43 2.14
C PRO A 52 3.10 -9.97 1.93
N VAL A 53 3.76 -9.50 0.88
CA VAL A 53 5.19 -9.75 0.64
C VAL A 53 6.07 -8.64 1.18
N LEU A 54 5.54 -7.41 1.28
CA LEU A 54 6.22 -6.26 1.89
C LEU A 54 5.20 -5.43 2.69
N ALA A 55 5.70 -4.78 3.75
CA ALA A 55 4.97 -3.77 4.49
C ALA A 55 5.91 -2.61 4.85
N TYR A 56 5.42 -1.38 4.77
CA TYR A 56 6.16 -0.19 5.15
C TYR A 56 5.31 0.71 6.05
N LYS A 57 5.77 0.93 7.28
CA LYS A 57 5.14 1.83 8.24
C LYS A 57 5.58 3.27 7.98
N PHE A 58 4.61 4.17 7.80
CA PHE A 58 4.88 5.59 7.84
C PHE A 58 5.20 6.01 9.27
N SER A 59 6.33 6.69 9.42
CA SER A 59 6.74 7.40 10.62
C SER A 59 6.97 8.87 10.28
N VAL A 60 6.65 9.75 11.22
CA VAL A 60 7.04 11.16 11.18
C VAL A 60 8.17 11.33 12.18
N THR A 61 9.33 11.77 11.70
CA THR A 61 10.44 12.14 12.57
C THR A 61 10.18 13.54 13.15
N ASP A 62 10.17 13.65 14.46
CA ASP A 62 10.14 14.94 15.16
C ASP A 62 11.37 15.77 14.72
N PRO A 63 11.18 16.96 14.15
CA PRO A 63 12.29 17.78 13.67
C PRO A 63 13.19 18.33 14.79
N ILE A 64 12.74 18.31 16.05
CA ILE A 64 13.50 18.77 17.22
C ILE A 64 14.19 17.59 17.89
N SER A 65 13.45 16.53 18.23
CA SER A 65 13.99 15.40 18.99
C SER A 65 14.60 14.30 18.13
N GLY A 66 14.31 14.28 16.83
CA GLY A 66 14.73 13.22 15.92
C GLY A 66 14.03 11.88 16.15
N GLN A 67 13.07 11.82 17.08
CA GLN A 67 12.34 10.59 17.39
C GLN A 67 11.17 10.37 16.43
N GLU A 68 10.89 9.11 16.12
CA GLU A 68 9.71 8.77 15.36
C GLU A 68 8.45 8.90 16.24
N ILE A 69 7.49 9.67 15.75
CA ILE A 69 6.17 9.79 16.35
C ILE A 69 5.23 8.84 15.59
N ASP A 70 4.71 7.84 16.29
CA ASP A 70 3.65 6.96 15.77
C ASP A 70 2.29 7.51 16.20
N ASP A 71 1.61 8.19 15.28
CA ASP A 71 0.23 8.61 15.45
C ASP A 71 -0.70 7.52 14.89
N GLN A 72 -1.26 6.73 15.79
CA GLN A 72 -2.16 5.62 15.47
C GLN A 72 -3.48 6.07 14.83
N SER A 73 -3.78 7.36 14.80
CA SER A 73 -4.97 7.88 14.10
C SER A 73 -4.77 8.05 12.59
N GLN A 74 -3.51 7.96 12.13
CA GLN A 74 -3.17 8.14 10.72
C GLN A 74 -3.37 6.87 9.91
N PHE A 75 -3.70 7.07 8.64
CA PHE A 75 -3.86 5.99 7.68
C PHE A 75 -3.22 6.36 6.35
N ILE A 76 -2.78 5.36 5.59
CA ILE A 76 -2.39 5.58 4.20
C ILE A 76 -3.65 5.88 3.40
N SER A 77 -3.64 6.97 2.64
CA SER A 77 -4.80 7.45 1.87
C SER A 77 -4.63 7.26 0.36
N CYS A 78 -3.38 7.12 -0.11
CA CYS A 78 -3.06 6.99 -1.53
C CYS A 78 -1.81 6.12 -1.73
N VAL A 79 -1.85 5.28 -2.76
CA VAL A 79 -0.70 4.54 -3.29
C VAL A 79 -0.77 4.52 -4.82
N CYS A 80 0.37 4.63 -5.50
CA CYS A 80 0.44 4.62 -6.96
C CYS A 80 1.79 4.08 -7.46
N TRP A 81 1.76 2.94 -8.15
CA TRP A 81 2.94 2.42 -8.83
C TRP A 81 3.37 3.36 -9.95
N ARG A 82 4.68 3.57 -10.06
CA ARG A 82 5.27 4.10 -11.28
C ARG A 82 5.32 2.97 -12.32
N GLY A 83 4.69 3.18 -13.47
CA GLY A 83 4.64 2.18 -14.53
C GLY A 83 6.05 1.72 -14.95
N GLN A 84 6.21 0.41 -15.16
CA GLN A 84 7.46 -0.23 -15.59
C GLN A 84 8.65 -0.07 -14.62
N SER A 85 8.43 0.24 -13.33
CA SER A 85 9.48 0.19 -12.30
C SER A 85 9.00 -0.44 -10.99
N SER A 86 9.93 -0.72 -10.08
CA SER A 86 9.70 -1.16 -8.70
C SER A 86 9.38 0.00 -7.74
N THR A 87 9.08 1.18 -8.27
CA THR A 87 8.89 2.42 -7.49
C THR A 87 7.42 2.66 -7.19
N LEU A 88 7.11 2.98 -5.93
CA LEU A 88 5.76 3.24 -5.42
C LEU A 88 5.69 4.64 -4.80
N LEU A 89 4.77 5.48 -5.26
CA LEU A 89 4.37 6.67 -4.53
C LEU A 89 3.33 6.29 -3.48
N SER A 90 3.47 6.82 -2.26
CA SER A 90 2.49 6.66 -1.19
C SER A 90 2.28 7.96 -0.42
N ALA A 91 1.05 8.17 0.06
CA ALA A 91 0.73 9.31 0.92
C ALA A 91 -0.23 8.91 2.04
N ASN A 92 -0.08 9.55 3.20
CA ASN A 92 -0.94 9.32 4.36
C ASN A 92 -1.97 10.45 4.57
N SER A 93 -2.85 10.26 5.55
CA SER A 93 -3.93 11.19 5.93
C SER A 93 -3.45 12.55 6.44
N SER A 94 -2.17 12.66 6.82
CA SER A 94 -1.54 13.91 7.28
C SER A 94 -0.83 14.66 6.15
N GLY A 95 -0.92 14.17 4.90
CA GLY A 95 -0.30 14.78 3.74
C GLY A 95 1.19 14.49 3.60
N ASN A 96 1.75 13.55 4.37
CA ASN A 96 3.12 13.10 4.15
C ASN A 96 3.17 12.24 2.88
N ILE A 97 4.15 12.51 2.01
CA ILE A 97 4.35 11.80 0.75
C ILE A 97 5.72 11.13 0.79
N LYS A 98 5.78 9.85 0.41
CA LYS A 98 7.02 9.09 0.28
C LYS A 98 7.08 8.37 -1.06
N ILE A 99 8.27 8.33 -1.63
CA ILE A 99 8.62 7.46 -2.75
C ILE A 99 9.34 6.25 -2.16
N LEU A 100 8.81 5.07 -2.40
CA LEU A 100 9.33 3.78 -1.94
C LEU A 100 9.87 3.02 -3.14
N GLU A 101 10.93 2.24 -2.95
CA GLU A 101 11.50 1.34 -3.96
C GLU A 101 11.48 -0.07 -3.40
N MET A 102 11.04 -1.05 -4.21
CA MET A 102 11.15 -2.46 -3.85
C MET A 102 12.54 -2.96 -4.25
N ASP A 103 13.29 -3.45 -3.27
CA ASP A 103 14.58 -4.14 -3.43
C ASP A 103 14.44 -5.66 -3.28
#